data_AF-A0A353YGQ6-F1
#
_entry.id   AF-A0A353YGQ6-F1
#
_cell.length_a   1.000
_cell.length_b   1.000
_cell.length_c   1.000
_cell.angle_alpha   90.00
_cell.angle_beta   90.00
_cell.angle_gamma   90.00
#
_symmetry.space_group_name_H-M   'P 1'
#
loop_
_entity.id
_entity.type
_entity.pdbx_description
1 polymer ?
#
loop_
_entity_poly.entity_id
_entity_poly.type
_entity_poly.pdbx_seq_one_letter_code
_entity_poly.pdbx_strand_id
1 'polypeptide(L)' 'QPPYRDGDILIVSPNSAPRKGDRVVLRTTDGEVMAKILLRRTAKTVELASFNPAHPNLVFPVDRIDWMARIVWASQ' A
#
# COMPACT_ATOMS: atom_id res chain seq x y z
N GLN A 1 -7.56 -13.99 -7.70
CA GLN A 1 -6.77 -13.46 -8.84
C GLN A 1 -6.18 -12.12 -8.41
N PRO A 2 -4.91 -11.80 -8.70
CA PRO A 2 -4.32 -10.55 -8.24
C PRO A 2 -5.07 -9.36 -8.86
N PRO A 3 -5.37 -8.31 -8.09
CA PRO A 3 -6.12 -7.16 -8.61
C PRO A 3 -5.29 -6.31 -9.56
N TYR A 4 -3.97 -6.43 -9.52
CA TYR A 4 -3.04 -5.79 -10.44
C TYR A 4 -2.18 -6.86 -11.11
N ARG A 5 -1.95 -6.70 -12.41
CA ARG A 5 -1.17 -7.59 -13.25
C ARG A 5 0.10 -6.87 -13.72
N ASP A 6 1.03 -7.67 -14.24
CA ASP A 6 2.17 -7.10 -14.95
C ASP A 6 1.69 -6.21 -16.11
N GLY A 7 2.29 -5.03 -16.22
CA GLY A 7 1.88 -3.99 -17.18
C GLY A 7 0.79 -3.02 -16.70
N ASP A 8 0.13 -3.26 -15.56
CA ASP A 8 -0.87 -2.31 -15.03
C ASP A 8 -0.22 -0.99 -14.60
N ILE A 9 -0.86 0.12 -14.93
CA ILE A 9 -0.47 1.46 -14.52
C ILE A 9 -1.33 1.91 -13.35
N LEU A 10 -0.68 2.23 -12.23
CA LEU A 10 -1.33 2.80 -11.05
C LEU A 10 -1.10 4.31 -11.01
N ILE A 11 -2.19 5.07 -10.94
CA ILE A 11 -2.11 6.51 -10.65
C ILE A 11 -2.29 6.69 -9.14
N VAL A 12 -1.32 7.36 -8.52
CA VAL A 12 -1.31 7.62 -7.08
C VAL A 12 -1.40 9.11 -6.78
N SER A 13 -2.02 9.45 -5.65
CA SER A 13 -2.08 10.81 -5.13
C SER A 13 -1.20 10.93 -3.88
N PRO A 14 -0.03 11.60 -3.96
CA PRO A 14 0.84 11.83 -2.82
C PRO A 14 0.28 12.90 -1.86
N ASN A 15 -0.56 13.81 -2.36
CA ASN A 15 -1.08 14.94 -1.59
C ASN A 15 -2.30 14.59 -0.71
N SER A 16 -2.84 13.38 -0.85
CA SER A 16 -3.94 12.89 -0.02
C SER A 16 -3.41 11.87 0.98
N ALA A 17 -3.38 12.25 2.26
CA ALA A 17 -3.00 11.32 3.32
C ALA A 17 -3.88 10.06 3.28
N PRO A 18 -3.31 8.85 3.11
CA PRO A 18 -4.10 7.63 3.04
C PRO A 18 -4.90 7.37 4.31
N ARG A 19 -6.14 6.91 4.13
CA ARG A 19 -7.07 6.55 5.21
C ARG A 19 -7.23 5.04 5.30
N LYS A 20 -7.73 4.56 6.44
CA LYS A 20 -8.11 3.16 6.59
C LYS A 20 -9.08 2.76 5.47
N GLY A 21 -8.80 1.62 4.84
CA GLY A 21 -9.54 1.08 3.71
C GLY A 21 -9.03 1.54 2.34
N ASP A 22 -8.18 2.56 2.27
CA ASP A 22 -7.61 2.98 0.99
C ASP A 22 -6.66 1.93 0.43
N ARG A 23 -6.70 1.79 -0.90
CA ARG A 23 -5.65 1.11 -1.65
C ARG A 23 -4.44 2.03 -1.71
N VAL A 24 -3.28 1.51 -1.38
CA VAL A 24 -2.04 2.29 -1.29
C VAL A 24 -0.92 1.59 -2.05
N VAL A 25 -0.01 2.39 -2.59
CA VAL A 25 1.35 1.94 -2.89
C VAL A 25 2.22 2.33 -1.70
N LEU A 26 3.00 1.38 -1.20
CA LEU A 26 4.02 1.59 -0.18
C LEU A 26 5.38 1.22 -0.77
N ARG A 27 6.37 2.09 -0.54
CA ARG A 27 7.79 1.80 -0.76
C ARG A 27 8.50 1.72 0.58
N THR A 28 9.26 0.66 0.79
CA THR A 28 10.12 0.49 1.97
C THR A 28 11.48 1.16 1.75
N THR A 29 12.23 1.39 2.83
CA THR A 29 13.57 2.00 2.76
C THR A 29 14.63 1.12 2.10
N ASP A 30 14.39 -0.19 1.97
CA ASP A 30 15.21 -1.12 1.19
C ASP A 30 14.78 -1.22 -0.29
N GLY A 31 13.78 -0.44 -0.70
CA GLY A 31 13.40 -0.29 -2.11
C GLY A 31 12.30 -1.24 -2.59
N GLU A 32 11.74 -2.08 -1.72
CA GLU A 32 10.57 -2.89 -2.07
C GLU A 32 9.35 -1.99 -2.29
N VAL A 33 8.61 -2.24 -3.38
CA VAL A 33 7.39 -1.51 -3.71
C VAL A 33 6.23 -2.49 -3.77
N MET A 34 5.13 -2.17 -3.09
CA MET A 34 3.96 -3.03 -3.01
C MET A 34 2.66 -2.24 -3.01
N ALA A 35 1.63 -2.82 -3.63
CA ALA A 35 0.26 -2.34 -3.52
C ALA A 35 -0.50 -3.18 -2.48
N LYS A 36 -1.19 -2.51 -1.54
CA LYS A 36 -1.96 -3.16 -0.45
C LYS A 36 -3.17 -2.30 -0.06
N ILE A 37 -3.95 -2.77 0.91
CA ILE A 37 -5.02 -1.99 1.56
C ILE A 37 -4.54 -1.52 2.92
N LEU A 38 -4.64 -0.23 3.23
CA LEU A 38 -4.27 0.31 4.54
C LEU A 38 -5.30 -0.09 5.61
N LEU A 39 -4.91 -0.88 6.59
CA LEU A 39 -5.80 -1.26 7.70
C LEU A 39 -5.68 -0.29 8.88
N ARG A 40 -4.45 0.10 9.20
CA ARG A 40 -4.16 0.97 10.34
C ARG A 40 -2.84 1.69 10.15
N ARG A 41 -2.78 2.94 10.60
CA ARG A 41 -1.56 3.72 10.73
C ARG A 41 -1.51 4.32 12.12
N THR A 42 -0.40 4.09 12.82
CA THR A 42 -0.09 4.69 14.11
C THR A 42 1.18 5.52 13.99
N ALA A 43 1.63 6.12 15.09
CA ALA A 43 2.92 6.81 15.13
C ALA A 43 4.12 5.85 14.94
N LYS A 44 3.95 4.54 15.23
CA LYS A 44 5.05 3.56 15.21
C LYS A 44 4.94 2.54 14.08
N THR A 45 3.72 2.25 13.61
CA THR A 45 3.47 1.15 12.69
C THR A 45 2.46 1.50 11.60
N VAL A 46 2.61 0.82 10.46
CA VAL A 46 1.62 0.74 9.38
C VAL A 46 1.24 -0.73 9.18
N GLU A 47 -0.05 -1.00 9.17
CA GLU A 47 -0.61 -2.34 8.98
C GLU A 47 -1.36 -2.38 7.65
N LEU A 48 -1.01 -3.36 6.81
CA LEU A 48 -1.46 -3.51 5.45
C LEU A 48 -2.10 -4.88 5.22
N ALA A 49 -3.31 -4.89 4.65
CA ALA A 49 -3.96 -6.11 4.19
C ALA A 49 -3.47 -6.48 2.78
N SER A 50 -3.30 -7.79 2.57
CA SER A 50 -3.20 -8.34 1.23
C SER A 50 -4.53 -8.22 0.49
N PHE A 51 -4.48 -8.04 -0.84
CA PHE A 51 -5.66 -8.15 -1.68
C PHE A 51 -6.15 -9.59 -1.83
N ASN A 52 -5.29 -10.58 -1.56
CA ASN A 52 -5.68 -11.96 -1.46
C ASN A 52 -5.87 -12.32 0.03
N PRO A 53 -7.11 -12.59 0.50
CA PRO A 53 -7.40 -12.89 1.90
C PRO A 53 -6.67 -14.12 2.46
N ALA A 54 -6.15 -14.99 1.60
CA ALA A 54 -5.36 -16.15 2.03
C ALA A 54 -3.96 -15.77 2.56
N HIS A 55 -3.51 -14.53 2.38
CA HIS A 55 -2.22 -14.07 2.89
C HIS A 55 -2.41 -13.20 4.13
N PRO A 56 -1.54 -13.33 5.15
CA PRO A 56 -1.63 -12.53 6.36
C PRO A 56 -1.38 -11.05 6.10
N ASN A 57 -1.80 -10.22 7.05
CA ASN A 57 -1.48 -8.80 7.06
C ASN A 57 0.03 -8.59 7.25
N LEU A 58 0.55 -7.54 6.64
CA LEU A 58 1.91 -7.07 6.86
C LEU A 58 1.91 -5.91 7.85
N VAL A 59 2.91 -5.89 8.74
CA VAL A 59 3.10 -4.80 9.70
C VAL A 59 4.51 -4.26 9.51
N PHE A 60 4.59 -2.96 9.20
CA PHE A 60 5.84 -2.25 9.02
C PHE A 60 6.04 -1.23 10.13
N PRO A 61 7.24 -1.17 10.75
CA PRO A 61 7.69 0.02 11.46
C PRO A 61 7.67 1.25 10.56
N VAL A 62 7.28 2.41 11.09
CA VAL A 62 7.17 3.66 10.28
C VAL A 62 8.53 4.10 9.72
N ASP A 63 9.63 3.84 10.43
CA ASP A 63 11.00 4.15 10.00
C ASP A 63 11.51 3.26 8.85
N ARG A 64 10.81 2.16 8.55
CA ARG A 64 11.09 1.29 7.39
C ARG A 64 10.31 1.69 6.14
N ILE A 65 9.53 2.77 6.21
CA ILE A 65 8.70 3.25 5.10
C ILE A 65 9.36 4.48 4.51
N ASP A 66 9.74 4.39 3.23
CA ASP A 66 10.27 5.52 2.48
C ASP A 66 9.12 6.47 2.09
N TRP A 67 8.06 5.93 1.50
CA TRP A 67 6.83 6.69 1.23
C TRP A 67 5.62 5.78 1.07
N MET A 68 4.43 6.38 1.20
CA MET A 68 3.15 5.72 0.96
C MET A 68 2.15 6.71 0.36
N ALA A 69 1.46 6.30 -0.71
CA ALA A 69 0.48 7.15 -1.41
C ALA A 69 -0.79 6.37 -1.76
N ARG A 70 -1.92 7.08 -1.84
CA ARG A 70 -3.22 6.49 -2.18
C ARG A 70 -3.32 6.21 -3.67
N ILE A 71 -3.77 5.03 -4.05
CA ILE A 71 -4.12 4.68 -5.44
C ILE A 71 -5.49 5.30 -5.75
N VAL A 72 -5.53 6.23 -6.70
CA VAL A 72 -6.76 6.90 -7.14
C VAL A 72 -7.37 6.25 -8.37
N TRP A 73 -6.55 5.58 -9.18
CA TRP A 73 -6.98 4.89 -10.38
C TRP A 73 -6.00 3.77 -10.74
N ALA A 74 -6.50 2.76 -11.45
CA ALA A 74 -5.69 1.69 -12.02
C ALA A 74 -6.21 1.37 -13.43
N SER A 75 -5.30 1.16 -14.38
CA SER A 75 -5.67 0.56 -15.67
C SER A 75 -5.94 -0.93 -15.46
N GLN A 76 -6.93 -1.47 -16.17
CA GLN A 76 -7.14 -2.91 -16.31
C GLN A 76 -7.24 -3.27 -17.79
#